data_AF-A0A077R6Z7-F1
#
_entry.id   AF-A0A077R6Z7-F1
#
_cell.length_a   1.000
_cell.length_b   1.000
_cell.length_c   1.000
_cell.angle_alpha   90.00
_cell.angle_beta   90.00
_cell.angle_gamma   90.00
#
_symmetry.space_group_name_H-M   'P 1'
#
loop_
_entity.id
_entity.type
_entity.pdbx_description
1 polymer ?
#
loop_
_entity_poly.entity_id
_entity_poly.type
_entity_poly.pdbx_seq_one_letter_code
_entity_poly.pdbx_strand_id
1 'polypeptide(L)'
;MEFWLRRKLRECRNTAYVQTVRSRGKAPDWWTEYVEEFKNPPTEKAIKDAKKQGWYLKLASPIVRFLILKVFLLPMDFVPFFGMALGAALRSLTYGRLVHQSFFEAKRMSPFQIELWITERQNAYRSFGFVAALMERVPLIGMVFSISNRIGAAMWAHDLEKRQQAMRASIANAAIGWSTSTSSSTCSNVPQLEEYKKKPTLKKLYKNAQLADEAFQERYARSFEEQG
;
A
#
# COMPACT_ATOMS: atom_id res chain seq x y z
N MET A 1 19.68 -2.39 -28.76
CA MET A 1 20.45 -2.33 -27.49
C MET A 1 19.60 -2.02 -26.25
N GLU A 2 18.44 -1.36 -26.37
CA GLU A 2 17.58 -0.96 -25.23
C GLU A 2 17.00 -2.11 -24.38
N PHE A 3 16.61 -3.24 -24.99
CA PHE A 3 15.93 -4.31 -24.27
C PHE A 3 16.81 -5.02 -23.23
N TRP A 4 18.08 -5.27 -23.59
CA TRP A 4 19.05 -5.90 -22.69
C TRP A 4 19.37 -5.00 -21.50
N LEU A 5 19.59 -3.71 -21.75
CA LEU A 5 19.85 -2.72 -20.69
C LEU A 5 18.67 -2.63 -19.71
N ARG A 6 17.43 -2.61 -20.20
CA ARG A 6 16.23 -2.59 -19.35
C ARG A 6 16.12 -3.81 -18.45
N ARG A 7 16.48 -4.99 -18.97
CA ARG A 7 16.50 -6.23 -18.19
C ARG A 7 17.57 -6.18 -17.11
N LYS A 8 18.79 -5.74 -17.45
CA LYS A 8 19.89 -5.58 -16.50
C LYS A 8 19.59 -4.54 -15.42
N LEU A 9 19.03 -3.40 -15.79
CA LEU A 9 18.58 -2.40 -14.83
C LEU A 9 17.50 -2.93 -13.87
N ARG A 10 16.57 -3.75 -14.36
CA ARG A 10 15.58 -4.41 -13.49
C ARG A 10 16.25 -5.36 -12.50
N GLU A 11 17.22 -6.14 -12.94
CA GLU A 11 18.00 -7.05 -12.10
C GLU A 11 18.79 -6.30 -11.02
N CYS A 12 19.50 -5.22 -11.38
CA CYS A 12 20.21 -4.37 -10.43
C CYS A 12 19.27 -3.74 -9.39
N ARG A 13 18.12 -3.22 -9.82
CA ARG A 13 17.09 -2.64 -8.94
C ARG A 13 16.55 -3.65 -7.92
N ASN A 14 16.24 -4.86 -8.37
CA ASN A 14 15.77 -5.92 -7.49
C ASN A 14 16.86 -6.37 -6.52
N THR A 15 18.09 -6.51 -7.02
CA THR A 15 19.26 -6.87 -6.20
C THR A 15 19.51 -5.83 -5.11
N ALA A 16 19.47 -4.53 -5.46
CA ALA A 16 19.64 -3.45 -4.49
C ALA A 16 18.55 -3.45 -3.41
N TYR A 17 17.29 -3.69 -3.79
CA TYR A 17 16.19 -3.85 -2.80
C TYR A 17 16.49 -5.02 -1.85
N VAL A 18 16.80 -6.20 -2.40
CA VAL A 18 17.05 -7.42 -1.62
C VAL A 18 18.26 -7.27 -0.72
N GLN A 19 19.36 -6.70 -1.22
CA GLN A 19 20.56 -6.42 -0.43
C GLN A 19 20.26 -5.43 0.70
N THR A 20 19.45 -4.40 0.44
CA THR A 20 19.04 -3.44 1.47
C THR A 20 18.24 -4.13 2.57
N VAL A 21 17.24 -4.95 2.22
CA VAL A 21 16.47 -5.72 3.20
C VAL A 21 17.38 -6.70 3.97
N ARG A 22 18.26 -7.41 3.27
CA ARG A 22 19.22 -8.35 3.88
C ARG A 22 20.18 -7.66 4.84
N SER A 23 20.65 -6.45 4.51
CA SER A 23 21.57 -5.67 5.34
C SER A 23 20.98 -5.28 6.71
N ARG A 24 19.65 -5.28 6.84
CA ARG A 24 18.98 -5.01 8.12
C ARG A 24 19.04 -6.19 9.11
N GLY A 25 19.53 -7.36 8.67
CA GLY A 25 19.77 -8.52 9.54
C GLY A 25 18.50 -9.07 10.21
N LYS A 26 17.33 -8.89 9.60
CA LYS A 26 16.04 -9.39 10.12
C LYS A 26 15.73 -10.78 9.58
N ALA A 27 15.11 -11.60 10.42
CA ALA A 27 14.67 -12.95 10.06
C ALA A 27 13.62 -12.91 8.93
N PRO A 28 13.44 -14.00 8.15
CA PRO A 28 12.40 -14.07 7.11
C PRO A 28 11.00 -13.82 7.65
N ASP A 29 10.72 -14.29 8.87
CA ASP A 29 9.42 -14.14 9.55
C ASP A 29 9.19 -12.74 10.13
N TRP A 30 10.15 -11.83 9.94
CA TRP A 30 10.00 -10.44 10.38
C TRP A 30 8.89 -9.70 9.63
N TRP A 31 8.61 -10.08 8.39
CA TRP A 31 7.45 -9.57 7.64
C TRP A 31 6.20 -10.30 8.11
N THR A 32 5.39 -9.60 8.89
CA THR A 32 4.19 -10.19 9.50
C THR A 32 2.93 -9.78 8.75
N GLU A 33 1.82 -10.49 9.00
CA GLU A 33 0.53 -10.27 8.34
C GLU A 33 0.00 -8.84 8.54
N TYR A 34 -0.65 -8.27 7.53
CA TYR A 34 -1.24 -6.93 7.61
C TYR A 34 -2.16 -6.75 8.83
N VAL A 35 -1.96 -5.66 9.58
CA VAL A 35 -2.85 -5.25 10.67
C VAL A 35 -3.35 -3.83 10.41
N GLU A 36 -4.66 -3.63 10.59
CA GLU A 36 -5.31 -2.35 10.36
C GLU A 36 -4.86 -1.33 11.42
N GLU A 37 -4.36 -0.17 10.98
CA GLU A 37 -3.83 0.87 11.88
C GLU A 37 -4.89 1.90 12.25
N PHE A 38 -5.90 2.09 11.41
CA PHE A 38 -6.89 3.14 11.58
C PHE A 38 -8.17 2.61 12.21
N LYS A 39 -8.68 3.32 13.22
CA LYS A 39 -9.98 3.00 13.84
C LYS A 39 -11.12 3.01 12.82
N ASN A 40 -11.10 3.98 11.90
CA ASN A 40 -12.07 4.12 10.82
C ASN A 40 -11.34 4.10 9.46
N PRO A 41 -11.13 2.92 8.86
CA PRO A 41 -10.42 2.82 7.60
C PRO A 41 -11.27 3.37 6.44
N PRO A 42 -10.68 4.07 5.45
CA PRO A 42 -11.40 4.65 4.32
C PRO A 42 -11.78 3.59 3.26
N THR A 43 -12.51 2.55 3.69
CA THR A 43 -12.89 1.38 2.90
C THR A 43 -13.68 1.74 1.65
N GLU A 44 -14.65 2.65 1.74
CA GLU A 44 -15.41 3.09 0.57
C GLU A 44 -14.53 3.76 -0.48
N LYS A 45 -13.59 4.59 -0.03
CA LYS A 45 -12.68 5.31 -0.92
C LYS A 45 -11.75 4.32 -1.61
N ALA A 46 -11.22 3.33 -0.89
CA ALA A 46 -10.42 2.25 -1.45
C ALA A 46 -11.18 1.45 -2.53
N ILE A 47 -12.46 1.12 -2.30
CA ILE A 47 -13.30 0.43 -3.29
C ILE A 47 -13.53 1.30 -4.52
N LYS A 48 -13.81 2.60 -4.32
CA LYS A 48 -13.99 3.57 -5.42
C LYS A 48 -12.70 3.70 -6.24
N ASP A 49 -11.56 3.79 -5.59
CA ASP A 49 -10.25 3.93 -6.23
C ASP A 49 -9.86 2.66 -7.02
N ALA A 50 -10.11 1.47 -6.44
CA ALA A 50 -9.91 0.18 -7.11
C ALA A 50 -10.74 0.06 -8.42
N LYS A 51 -12.01 0.48 -8.39
CA LYS A 51 -12.88 0.51 -9.58
C LYS A 51 -12.39 1.52 -10.62
N LYS A 52 -11.95 2.70 -10.17
CA LYS A 52 -11.45 3.77 -11.05
C LYS A 52 -10.13 3.39 -11.73
N GLN A 53 -9.28 2.59 -11.10
CA GLN A 53 -7.98 2.20 -11.68
C GLN A 53 -8.13 1.56 -13.06
N GLY A 54 -9.14 0.69 -13.25
CA GLY A 54 -9.43 0.06 -14.55
C GLY A 54 -9.81 1.06 -15.64
N TRP A 55 -10.53 2.14 -15.28
CA TRP A 55 -10.86 3.24 -16.18
C TRP A 55 -9.63 4.09 -16.48
N TYR A 56 -8.84 4.47 -15.47
CA TYR A 56 -7.64 5.28 -15.66
C TYR A 56 -6.60 4.60 -16.55
N LEU A 57 -6.47 3.27 -16.48
CA LEU A 57 -5.60 2.51 -17.38
C LEU A 57 -6.05 2.61 -18.85
N LYS A 58 -7.37 2.70 -19.11
CA LYS A 58 -7.91 2.95 -20.46
C LYS A 58 -7.67 4.40 -20.91
N LEU A 59 -7.79 5.34 -19.99
CA LEU A 59 -7.63 6.78 -20.27
C LEU A 59 -6.15 7.20 -20.37
N ALA A 60 -5.23 6.47 -19.75
CA ALA A 60 -3.78 6.64 -19.87
C ALA A 60 -3.19 6.10 -21.18
N SER A 61 -4.03 5.77 -22.16
CA SER A 61 -3.60 5.37 -23.49
C SER A 61 -2.57 6.38 -24.05
N PRO A 62 -1.48 5.91 -24.69
CA PRO A 62 -0.43 6.78 -25.23
C PRO A 62 -0.97 7.88 -26.14
N ILE A 63 -2.11 7.63 -26.80
CA ILE A 63 -2.81 8.58 -27.68
C ILE A 63 -3.44 9.72 -26.87
N VAL A 64 -4.18 9.41 -25.79
CA VAL A 64 -4.80 10.42 -24.92
C VAL A 64 -3.73 11.24 -24.21
N ARG A 65 -2.66 10.59 -23.75
CA ARG A 65 -1.49 11.26 -23.18
C ARG A 65 -0.86 12.22 -24.19
N PHE A 66 -0.66 11.79 -25.43
CA PHE A 66 -0.10 12.62 -26.50
C PHE A 66 -1.00 13.82 -26.81
N LEU A 67 -2.33 13.62 -26.86
CA LEU A 67 -3.30 14.69 -27.09
C LEU A 67 -3.32 15.71 -25.95
N ILE A 68 -3.40 15.27 -24.70
CA ILE A 68 -3.37 16.16 -23.52
C ILE A 68 -2.06 16.93 -23.47
N LEU A 69 -0.92 16.26 -23.67
CA LEU A 69 0.38 16.92 -23.72
C LEU A 69 0.44 17.93 -24.86
N LYS A 70 -0.02 17.60 -26.07
CA LYS A 70 0.04 18.50 -27.23
C LYS A 70 -0.89 19.71 -27.10
N VAL A 71 -2.07 19.55 -26.49
CA VAL A 71 -3.04 20.62 -26.25
C VAL A 71 -2.62 21.53 -25.09
N PHE A 72 -2.03 20.98 -24.02
CA PHE A 72 -1.53 21.78 -22.90
C PHE A 72 -0.09 22.32 -23.09
N LEU A 73 0.75 21.71 -23.94
CA LEU A 73 2.11 22.23 -24.22
C LEU A 73 2.09 23.44 -25.16
N LEU A 74 1.10 23.56 -26.05
CA LEU A 74 1.03 24.66 -27.03
C LEU A 74 1.13 26.08 -26.40
N PRO A 75 0.48 26.38 -25.26
CA PRO A 75 0.68 27.66 -24.55
C PRO A 75 1.81 27.65 -23.51
N MET A 76 2.47 26.50 -23.27
CA MET A 76 3.38 26.28 -22.13
C MET A 76 4.82 25.90 -22.55
N ASP A 77 5.31 26.45 -23.66
CA ASP A 77 6.72 26.33 -24.06
C ASP A 77 7.67 27.23 -23.23
N PHE A 78 7.15 28.00 -22.26
CA PHE A 78 7.92 28.99 -21.51
C PHE A 78 8.66 28.47 -20.27
N VAL A 79 8.30 27.30 -19.72
CA VAL A 79 8.91 26.79 -18.48
C VAL A 79 9.56 25.43 -18.74
N PRO A 80 10.89 25.39 -19.00
CA PRO A 80 11.61 24.12 -18.95
C PRO A 80 11.34 23.46 -17.59
N PHE A 81 11.23 22.13 -17.54
CA PHE A 81 10.91 21.32 -16.36
C PHE A 81 9.42 21.22 -15.94
N PHE A 82 8.52 22.12 -16.35
CA PHE A 82 7.10 22.01 -15.95
C PHE A 82 6.45 20.71 -16.43
N GLY A 83 6.67 20.32 -17.69
CA GLY A 83 6.20 19.04 -18.22
C GLY A 83 6.83 17.82 -17.55
N MET A 84 7.98 17.97 -16.88
CA MET A 84 8.57 16.91 -16.07
C MET A 84 7.88 16.78 -14.72
N ALA A 85 7.66 17.91 -14.04
CA ALA A 85 6.92 17.96 -12.78
C ALA A 85 5.48 17.46 -12.97
N LEU A 86 4.74 17.97 -13.96
CA LEU A 86 3.38 17.53 -14.24
C LEU A 86 3.32 16.02 -14.57
N GLY A 87 4.22 15.56 -15.44
CA GLY A 87 4.31 14.14 -15.80
C GLY A 87 4.65 13.25 -14.61
N ALA A 88 5.47 13.72 -13.66
CA ALA A 88 5.77 13.03 -12.41
C ALA A 88 4.57 13.04 -11.46
N ALA A 89 3.87 14.17 -11.33
CA ALA A 89 2.70 14.32 -10.47
C ALA A 89 1.57 13.38 -10.90
N LEU A 90 1.29 13.29 -12.19
CA LEU A 90 0.23 12.44 -12.74
C LEU A 90 0.46 10.95 -12.47
N ARG A 91 1.72 10.47 -12.55
CA ARG A 91 2.06 9.06 -12.33
C ARG A 91 2.56 8.75 -10.91
N SER A 92 2.60 9.74 -10.03
CA SER A 92 3.24 9.66 -8.71
C SER A 92 2.69 8.50 -7.88
N LEU A 93 1.37 8.41 -7.74
CA LEU A 93 0.71 7.36 -6.97
C LEU A 93 0.98 5.95 -7.54
N THR A 94 0.87 5.78 -8.86
CA THR A 94 1.13 4.50 -9.53
C THR A 94 2.59 4.07 -9.38
N TYR A 95 3.52 5.03 -9.49
CA TYR A 95 4.94 4.77 -9.31
C TYR A 95 5.27 4.40 -7.85
N GLY A 96 4.69 5.11 -6.88
CA GLY A 96 4.78 4.78 -5.46
C GLY A 96 4.27 3.38 -5.14
N ARG A 97 3.16 2.95 -5.75
CA ARG A 97 2.66 1.57 -5.66
C ARG A 97 3.66 0.56 -6.22
N LEU A 98 4.22 0.84 -7.39
CA LEU A 98 5.13 -0.07 -8.11
C LEU A 98 6.44 -0.31 -7.36
N VAL A 99 6.99 0.71 -6.70
CA VAL A 99 8.24 0.53 -5.94
C VAL A 99 8.06 -0.35 -4.69
N HIS A 100 6.87 -0.34 -4.10
CA HIS A 100 6.51 -1.08 -2.89
C HIS A 100 5.86 -2.45 -3.17
N GLN A 101 5.80 -2.89 -4.42
CA GLN A 101 5.21 -4.18 -4.76
C GLN A 101 5.87 -5.35 -4.00
N SER A 102 7.21 -5.35 -3.87
CA SER A 102 7.95 -6.37 -3.13
C SER A 102 7.63 -6.39 -1.63
N PHE A 103 7.27 -5.24 -1.05
CA PHE A 103 6.80 -5.15 0.33
C PHE A 103 5.40 -5.76 0.49
N PHE A 104 4.47 -5.44 -0.42
CA PHE A 104 3.13 -6.02 -0.40
C PHE A 104 3.15 -7.54 -0.60
N GLU A 105 4.04 -8.02 -1.46
CA GLU A 105 4.30 -9.46 -1.68
C GLU A 105 4.90 -10.12 -0.44
N ALA A 106 5.87 -9.49 0.23
CA ALA A 106 6.48 -10.01 1.46
C ALA A 106 5.46 -10.18 2.60
N LYS A 107 4.51 -9.24 2.75
CA LYS A 107 3.42 -9.30 3.74
C LYS A 107 2.21 -10.13 3.28
N ARG A 108 2.23 -10.68 2.06
CA ARG A 108 1.13 -11.46 1.46
C ARG A 108 -0.22 -10.74 1.46
N MET A 109 -0.23 -9.43 1.24
CA MET A 109 -1.46 -8.64 1.28
C MET A 109 -2.42 -9.02 0.14
N SER A 110 -3.72 -9.03 0.44
CA SER A 110 -4.76 -9.15 -0.59
C SER A 110 -4.84 -7.87 -1.44
N PRO A 111 -5.34 -7.93 -2.69
CA PRO A 111 -5.50 -6.74 -3.53
C PRO A 111 -6.33 -5.63 -2.87
N PHE A 112 -7.34 -6.02 -2.08
CA PHE A 112 -8.15 -5.07 -1.32
C PHE A 112 -7.35 -4.39 -0.22
N GLN A 113 -6.57 -5.16 0.56
CA GLN A 113 -5.69 -4.61 1.60
C GLN A 113 -4.65 -3.67 1.02
N ILE A 114 -4.11 -3.96 -0.17
CA ILE A 114 -3.16 -3.08 -0.87
C ILE A 114 -3.82 -1.75 -1.23
N GLU A 115 -5.05 -1.78 -1.76
CA GLU A 115 -5.78 -0.55 -2.08
C GLU A 115 -6.09 0.26 -0.81
N LEU A 116 -6.55 -0.41 0.25
CA LEU A 116 -6.84 0.21 1.54
C LEU A 116 -5.58 0.89 2.13
N TRP A 117 -4.48 0.14 2.22
CA TRP A 117 -3.18 0.61 2.68
C TRP A 117 -2.70 1.88 1.96
N ILE A 118 -2.85 1.89 0.64
CA ILE A 118 -2.42 3.00 -0.22
C ILE A 118 -3.37 4.19 -0.08
N THR A 119 -4.68 3.95 0.02
CA THR A 119 -5.67 5.02 0.21
C THR A 119 -5.46 5.75 1.54
N GLU A 120 -5.09 5.03 2.61
CA GLU A 120 -4.74 5.60 3.90
C GLU A 120 -3.48 6.46 3.85
N ARG A 121 -2.46 6.01 3.12
CA ARG A 121 -1.15 6.68 3.02
C ARG A 121 -0.98 7.44 1.70
N GLN A 122 -2.08 7.86 1.09
CA GLN A 122 -2.08 8.37 -0.28
C GLN A 122 -1.11 9.54 -0.46
N ASN A 123 -1.03 10.45 0.52
CA ASN A 123 -0.13 11.60 0.46
C ASN A 123 1.35 11.19 0.50
N ALA A 124 1.72 10.21 1.33
CA ALA A 124 3.09 9.70 1.42
C ALA A 124 3.50 8.95 0.14
N TYR A 125 2.60 8.12 -0.41
CA TYR A 125 2.84 7.44 -1.68
C TYR A 125 2.94 8.42 -2.86
N ARG A 126 2.15 9.49 -2.86
CA ARG A 126 2.21 10.55 -3.88
C ARG A 126 3.51 11.36 -3.77
N SER A 127 3.93 11.78 -2.58
CA SER A 127 5.16 12.56 -2.43
C SER A 127 6.40 11.72 -2.79
N PHE A 128 6.50 10.50 -2.25
CA PHE A 128 7.59 9.57 -2.59
C PHE A 128 7.62 9.29 -4.09
N GLY A 129 6.47 8.90 -4.65
CA GLY A 129 6.35 8.56 -6.05
C GLY A 129 6.59 9.75 -6.97
N PHE A 130 6.25 10.97 -6.56
CA PHE A 130 6.52 12.20 -7.30
C PHE A 130 8.01 12.48 -7.40
N VAL A 131 8.72 12.49 -6.27
CA VAL A 131 10.17 12.76 -6.24
C VAL A 131 10.90 11.67 -7.02
N ALA A 132 10.59 10.41 -6.75
CA ALA A 132 11.22 9.28 -7.45
C ALA A 132 10.96 9.32 -8.96
N ALA A 133 9.73 9.65 -9.36
CA ALA A 133 9.37 9.87 -10.75
C ALA A 133 10.15 11.03 -11.39
N LEU A 134 10.25 12.15 -10.70
CA LEU A 134 10.94 13.35 -11.20
C LEU A 134 12.42 13.06 -11.42
N MET A 135 13.08 12.39 -10.48
CA MET A 135 14.50 12.02 -10.57
C MET A 135 14.80 11.05 -11.72
N GLU A 136 13.91 10.08 -11.99
CA GLU A 136 14.06 9.17 -13.13
C GLU A 136 13.88 9.86 -14.49
N ARG A 137 13.32 11.08 -14.53
CA ARG A 137 13.06 11.80 -15.77
C ARG A 137 14.30 12.54 -16.30
N VAL A 138 15.34 12.65 -15.49
CA VAL A 138 16.65 13.21 -15.88
C VAL A 138 17.42 12.15 -16.68
N PRO A 139 17.85 12.44 -17.93
CA PRO A 139 18.63 11.49 -18.72
C PRO A 139 19.96 11.16 -18.04
N LEU A 140 20.46 9.94 -18.26
CA LEU A 140 21.68 9.35 -17.65
C LEU A 140 21.60 9.15 -16.12
N ILE A 141 21.35 10.21 -15.35
CA ILE A 141 21.32 10.18 -13.88
C ILE A 141 20.07 9.43 -13.38
N GLY A 142 18.96 9.48 -14.13
CA GLY A 142 17.74 8.76 -13.79
C GLY A 142 17.91 7.24 -13.66
N MET A 143 18.90 6.64 -14.34
CA MET A 143 19.21 5.21 -14.18
C MET A 143 19.78 4.90 -12.79
N VAL A 144 20.67 5.76 -12.29
CA VAL A 144 21.23 5.64 -10.93
C VAL A 144 20.13 5.86 -9.89
N PHE A 145 19.32 6.90 -10.07
CA PHE A 145 18.20 7.16 -9.17
C PHE A 145 17.14 6.07 -9.19
N SER A 146 16.96 5.34 -10.30
CA SER A 146 16.06 4.19 -10.33
C SER A 146 16.47 3.07 -9.36
N ILE A 147 17.77 2.93 -9.08
CA ILE A 147 18.33 2.01 -8.07
C ILE A 147 18.17 2.62 -6.67
N SER A 148 18.53 3.90 -6.50
CA SER A 148 18.34 4.64 -5.24
C SER A 148 16.90 4.60 -4.74
N ASN A 149 15.92 4.78 -5.64
CA ASN A 149 14.49 4.71 -5.33
C ASN A 149 14.08 3.35 -4.75
N ARG A 150 14.73 2.26 -5.19
CA ARG A 150 14.48 0.91 -4.65
C ARG A 150 15.07 0.72 -3.26
N ILE A 151 16.25 1.28 -3.01
CA ILE A 151 16.87 1.30 -1.68
C ILE A 151 15.97 2.10 -0.72
N GLY A 152 15.54 3.29 -1.12
CA GLY A 152 14.62 4.13 -0.35
C GLY A 152 13.29 3.42 -0.07
N ALA A 153 12.71 2.74 -1.06
CA ALA A 153 11.50 1.95 -0.87
C ALA A 153 11.70 0.77 0.10
N ALA A 154 12.85 0.09 0.07
CA ALA A 154 13.17 -0.97 1.02
C ALA A 154 13.32 -0.43 2.45
N MET A 155 13.96 0.73 2.62
CA MET A 155 14.09 1.39 3.91
C MET A 155 12.73 1.84 4.45
N TRP A 156 11.92 2.45 3.59
CA TRP A 156 10.58 2.89 3.97
C TRP A 156 9.68 1.70 4.32
N ALA A 157 9.74 0.61 3.55
CA ALA A 157 9.05 -0.65 3.87
C ALA A 157 9.44 -1.19 5.27
N HIS A 158 10.72 -1.11 5.63
CA HIS A 158 11.17 -1.50 6.97
C HIS A 158 10.56 -0.62 8.06
N ASP A 159 10.53 0.70 7.86
CA ASP A 159 9.99 1.62 8.85
C ASP A 159 8.46 1.49 8.99
N LEU A 160 7.76 1.15 7.90
CA LEU A 160 6.34 0.80 7.93
C LEU A 160 6.08 -0.49 8.74
N GLU A 161 6.88 -1.52 8.54
CA GLU A 161 6.73 -2.78 9.28
C GLU A 161 7.06 -2.62 10.77
N LYS A 162 8.05 -1.79 11.13
CA LYS A 162 8.29 -1.45 12.55
C LYS A 162 7.07 -0.81 13.21
N ARG A 163 6.39 0.11 12.50
CA ARG A 163 5.15 0.74 13.00
C ARG A 163 4.04 -0.28 13.18
N GLN A 164 3.85 -1.17 12.21
CA GLN A 164 2.91 -2.29 12.31
C GLN A 164 3.20 -3.20 13.52
N GLN A 165 4.47 -3.54 13.76
CA GLN A 165 4.87 -4.37 14.91
C GLN A 165 4.60 -3.66 16.24
N ALA A 166 4.91 -2.35 16.34
CA ALA A 166 4.61 -1.56 17.52
C ALA A 166 3.10 -1.51 17.82
N MET A 167 2.27 -1.34 16.78
CA MET A 167 0.81 -1.38 16.91
C MET A 167 0.32 -2.75 17.37
N ARG A 168 0.82 -3.85 16.79
CA ARG A 168 0.47 -5.20 17.25
C ARG A 168 0.86 -5.46 18.69
N ALA A 169 2.05 -5.05 19.10
CA ALA A 169 2.49 -5.17 20.49
C ALA A 169 1.56 -4.37 21.42
N SER A 170 1.15 -3.16 21.02
CA SER A 170 0.21 -2.35 21.80
C SER A 170 -1.17 -3.02 21.94
N ILE A 171 -1.69 -3.63 20.86
CA ILE A 171 -2.95 -4.38 20.86
C ILE A 171 -2.85 -5.61 21.76
N ALA A 172 -1.75 -6.37 21.67
CA ALA A 172 -1.52 -7.55 22.50
C ALA A 172 -1.43 -7.18 24.00
N ASN A 173 -0.72 -6.10 24.32
CA ASN A 173 -0.62 -5.60 25.70
C ASN A 173 -1.97 -5.14 26.25
N ALA A 174 -2.80 -4.48 25.42
CA ALA A 174 -4.15 -4.09 25.80
C ALA A 174 -5.05 -5.30 26.08
N ALA A 175 -4.93 -6.37 25.29
CA ALA A 175 -5.68 -7.61 25.50
C ALA A 175 -5.28 -8.33 26.81
N ILE A 176 -3.98 -8.33 27.15
CA ILE A 176 -3.46 -8.91 28.40
C ILE A 176 -3.88 -8.08 29.63
N GLY A 177 -3.96 -6.75 29.49
CA GLY A 177 -4.41 -5.85 30.55
C GLY A 177 -5.87 -6.10 30.99
N TRP A 178 -6.75 -6.49 30.05
CA TRP A 178 -8.15 -6.84 30.33
C TRP A 178 -8.30 -8.22 30.98
N SER A 179 -7.43 -9.19 30.65
CA SER A 179 -7.53 -10.56 31.18
C SER A 179 -7.05 -10.70 32.63
N THR A 180 -6.39 -9.69 33.20
CA THR A 180 -5.97 -9.71 34.62
C THR A 180 -7.12 -9.32 35.57
N SER A 181 -8.27 -8.85 35.06
CA SER A 181 -9.47 -8.52 35.87
C SER A 181 -10.61 -9.55 35.80
N THR A 182 -10.51 -10.62 35.01
CA THR A 182 -11.59 -11.63 34.93
C THR A 182 -11.01 -13.03 34.79
N SER A 183 -11.13 -13.81 35.86
CA SER A 183 -10.90 -15.25 35.89
C SER A 183 -11.69 -15.99 34.80
N SER A 184 -10.99 -16.92 34.14
CA SER A 184 -11.51 -18.08 33.38
C SER A 184 -12.50 -17.83 32.23
N SER A 185 -12.01 -17.89 31.00
CA SER A 185 -12.65 -18.72 29.97
C SER A 185 -11.68 -19.02 28.83
N THR A 186 -11.48 -20.32 28.60
CA THR A 186 -10.75 -20.93 27.50
C THR A 186 -11.22 -20.37 26.15
N CYS A 187 -10.30 -19.91 25.30
CA CYS A 187 -10.59 -19.66 23.90
C CYS A 187 -9.52 -20.29 22.99
N SER A 188 -9.49 -21.62 22.99
CA SER A 188 -9.10 -22.38 21.81
C SER A 188 -10.20 -22.28 20.76
N ASN A 189 -10.03 -21.40 19.78
CA ASN A 189 -10.53 -21.58 18.41
C ASN A 189 -9.97 -20.46 17.55
N VAL A 190 -8.93 -20.77 16.78
CA VAL A 190 -8.47 -19.96 15.66
C VAL A 190 -9.00 -20.63 14.39
N PRO A 191 -10.22 -20.31 13.90
CA PRO A 191 -10.71 -20.88 12.66
C PRO A 191 -10.20 -20.03 11.49
N GLN A 192 -8.93 -20.13 11.10
CA GLN A 192 -8.47 -19.37 9.93
C GLN A 192 -7.16 -19.87 9.29
N LEU A 193 -7.08 -21.14 8.89
CA LEU A 193 -6.03 -21.60 7.97
C LEU A 193 -6.58 -22.17 6.64
N GLU A 194 -7.81 -22.70 6.62
CA GLU A 194 -8.40 -23.26 5.40
C GLU A 194 -9.15 -22.22 4.54
N GLU A 195 -9.65 -21.12 5.12
CA GLU A 195 -10.32 -20.05 4.34
C GLU A 195 -9.34 -19.30 3.41
N TYR A 196 -8.06 -19.23 3.78
CA TYR A 196 -7.03 -18.50 3.04
C TYR A 196 -6.53 -19.19 1.77
N LYS A 197 -6.88 -20.47 1.54
CA LYS A 197 -6.59 -21.13 0.26
C LYS A 197 -7.48 -20.63 -0.89
N LYS A 198 -8.62 -20.00 -0.61
CA LYS A 198 -9.51 -19.42 -1.63
C LYS A 198 -9.63 -17.91 -1.40
N LYS A 199 -9.05 -17.11 -2.31
CA LYS A 199 -9.18 -15.64 -2.30
C LYS A 199 -10.65 -15.25 -2.09
N PRO A 200 -11.03 -14.66 -0.94
CA PRO A 200 -12.43 -14.30 -0.71
C PRO A 200 -12.83 -13.20 -1.70
N THR A 201 -13.94 -13.43 -2.40
CA THR A 201 -14.47 -12.46 -3.36
C THR A 201 -14.84 -11.17 -2.63
N LEU A 202 -14.50 -10.00 -3.19
CA LEU A 202 -14.76 -8.67 -2.60
C LEU A 202 -16.18 -8.50 -2.01
N LYS A 203 -17.19 -9.12 -2.64
CA LYS A 203 -18.58 -9.12 -2.16
C LYS A 203 -18.78 -9.81 -0.80
N LYS A 204 -18.07 -10.92 -0.55
CA LYS A 204 -18.14 -11.66 0.72
C LYS A 204 -17.51 -10.86 1.86
N LEU A 205 -16.34 -10.25 1.62
CA LEU A 205 -15.67 -9.42 2.61
C LEU A 205 -16.53 -8.21 3.00
N TYR A 206 -17.17 -7.57 2.02
CA TYR A 206 -18.07 -6.44 2.27
C TYR A 206 -19.30 -6.85 3.10
N LYS A 207 -19.94 -7.98 2.75
CA LYS A 207 -21.08 -8.50 3.49
C LYS A 207 -20.72 -8.85 4.94
N ASN A 208 -19.55 -9.46 5.15
CA ASN A 208 -19.09 -9.84 6.49
C ASN A 208 -18.77 -8.61 7.36
N ALA A 209 -18.21 -7.55 6.77
CA ALA A 209 -17.96 -6.30 7.48
C ALA A 209 -19.26 -5.58 7.88
N GLN A 210 -20.26 -5.54 6.99
CA GLN A 210 -21.57 -4.96 7.30
C GLN A 210 -22.29 -5.72 8.43
N LEU A 211 -22.26 -7.05 8.39
CA LEU A 211 -22.85 -7.89 9.44
C LEU A 211 -22.15 -7.70 10.80
N ALA A 212 -20.84 -7.43 10.80
CA ALA A 212 -20.09 -7.17 12.02
C ALA A 212 -20.45 -5.81 12.65
N ASP A 213 -20.64 -4.77 11.83
CA ASP A 213 -21.12 -3.46 12.29
C ASP A 213 -22.54 -3.55 12.87
N GLU A 214 -23.45 -4.26 12.20
CA GLU A 214 -24.82 -4.48 12.68
C GLU A 214 -24.85 -5.22 14.02
N ALA A 215 -24.06 -6.29 14.16
CA ALA A 215 -23.97 -7.05 15.41
C ALA A 215 -23.31 -6.25 16.55
N PHE A 216 -22.38 -5.35 16.24
CA PHE A 216 -21.79 -4.44 17.22
C PHE A 216 -22.80 -3.40 17.70
N GLN A 217 -23.57 -2.80 16.78
CA GLN A 217 -24.63 -1.85 17.11
C GLN A 217 -25.73 -2.49 17.97
N GLU A 218 -26.13 -3.72 17.66
CA GLU A 218 -27.08 -4.46 18.49
C GLU A 218 -26.56 -4.75 19.90
N ARG A 219 -25.28 -5.12 20.03
CA ARG A 219 -24.65 -5.34 21.35
C ARG A 219 -24.53 -4.04 22.14
N TYR A 220 -24.24 -2.94 21.47
CA TYR A 220 -24.17 -1.62 22.07
C TYR A 220 -25.56 -1.17 22.55
N ALA A 221 -26.59 -1.31 21.73
CA ALA A 221 -27.97 -0.98 22.10
C ALA A 221 -28.46 -1.81 23.31
N ARG A 222 -28.18 -3.13 23.33
CA ARG A 222 -28.51 -3.99 24.48
C ARG A 222 -27.79 -3.59 25.76
N SER A 223 -26.55 -3.11 25.68
CA SER A 223 -25.80 -2.67 26.86
C SER A 223 -26.38 -1.42 27.54
N PHE A 224 -27.17 -0.62 26.82
CA PHE A 224 -27.90 0.53 27.39
C PHE A 224 -29.24 0.12 28.00
N GLU A 225 -29.90 -0.91 27.47
CA GLU A 225 -31.13 -1.46 28.04
C GLU A 225 -30.89 -2.22 29.36
N GLU A 226 -29.73 -2.85 29.54
CA GLU A 226 -29.37 -3.56 30.78
C GLU A 226 -28.94 -2.62 31.94
N GLN A 227 -28.77 -1.32 31.68
CA GLN A 227 -28.31 -0.32 32.67
C GLN A 227 -29.39 0.67 33.14
N GLY A 228 -30.64 0.50 32.71
CA GLY A 228 -31.82 1.28 33.15
C GLY A 228 -32.79 0.43 33.95
#